data_AF-A0A0U1DL04-F1
#
_entry.id   AF-A0A0U1DL04-F1
#
_cell.length_a   1.000
_cell.length_b   1.000
_cell.length_c   1.000
_cell.angle_alpha   90.00
_cell.angle_beta   90.00
_cell.angle_gamma   90.00
#
_symmetry.space_group_name_H-M   'P 1'
#
loop_
_entity.id
_entity.type
_entity.pdbx_description
1 polymer ?
#
loop_
_entity_poly.entity_id
_entity_poly.type
_entity_poly.pdbx_seq_one_letter_code
_entity_poly.pdbx_strand_id
1 'polypeptide(L)'
;MTEPGQSPENPWPVRAVATRVAKWIDRLGTVWVEGQLTELKVRPDSKTVFMVLRDPAADMSLTLTCPRDLVRNAPVKLTEAPR
;
A
#
# COMPACT_ATOMS: atom_id res chain seq x y z
N MET A 1 16.86 -32.65 -6.25
CA MET A 1 16.46 -31.87 -5.05
C MET A 1 15.16 -31.18 -5.41
N THR A 2 14.06 -31.49 -4.74
CA THR A 2 12.73 -30.95 -5.06
C THR A 2 12.72 -29.44 -4.86
N GLU A 3 12.23 -28.68 -5.83
CA GLU A 3 12.05 -27.24 -5.66
C GLU A 3 11.07 -26.99 -4.50
N PRO A 4 11.42 -26.14 -3.52
CA PRO A 4 10.51 -25.80 -2.43
C PRO A 4 9.29 -25.06 -2.99
N GLY A 5 8.18 -25.09 -2.24
CA GLY A 5 6.92 -24.41 -2.57
C GLY A 5 5.96 -25.19 -3.47
N GLN A 6 6.28 -26.44 -3.83
CA GLN A 6 5.42 -27.31 -4.65
C GLN A 6 4.72 -28.41 -3.86
N SER A 7 4.96 -28.52 -2.54
CA SER A 7 4.24 -29.47 -1.68
C SER A 7 4.13 -28.98 -0.22
N PRO A 8 3.17 -29.52 0.56
CA PRO A 8 3.03 -29.22 1.99
C PRO A 8 4.24 -29.63 2.82
N GLU A 9 4.98 -30.66 2.40
CA GLU A 9 6.17 -31.20 3.09
C GLU A 9 7.41 -30.35 2.85
N ASN A 10 7.39 -29.49 1.81
CA ASN A 10 8.48 -28.57 1.48
C ASN A 10 7.93 -27.19 1.07
N PRO A 11 7.25 -26.46 1.97
CA PRO A 11 6.58 -25.22 1.63
C PRO A 11 7.58 -24.07 1.44
N TRP A 12 7.17 -23.02 0.73
CA TRP A 12 7.93 -21.78 0.75
C TRP A 12 7.81 -21.10 2.12
N PRO A 13 8.93 -20.63 2.71
CA PRO A 13 8.82 -19.77 3.87
C PRO A 13 8.14 -18.47 3.47
N VAL A 14 7.37 -17.86 4.37
CA VAL A 14 6.61 -16.62 4.10
C VAL A 14 7.48 -15.53 3.48
N ARG A 15 8.73 -15.38 3.94
CA ARG A 15 9.72 -14.44 3.38
C ARG A 15 9.91 -14.62 1.86
N ALA A 16 9.90 -15.86 1.38
CA ALA A 16 10.15 -16.20 -0.01
C ALA A 16 8.95 -15.87 -0.89
N VAL A 17 7.72 -16.01 -0.37
CA VAL A 17 6.48 -15.56 -1.03
C VAL A 17 6.43 -14.04 -1.06
N ALA A 18 6.62 -13.39 0.09
CA ALA A 18 6.58 -11.93 0.22
C ALA A 18 7.57 -11.24 -0.71
N THR A 19 8.81 -11.75 -0.80
CA THR A 19 9.83 -11.21 -1.71
C THR A 19 9.44 -11.37 -3.19
N ARG A 20 8.79 -12.48 -3.56
CA ARG A 20 8.33 -12.69 -4.95
C ARG A 20 7.16 -11.78 -5.31
N VAL A 21 6.21 -11.60 -4.39
CA VAL A 21 5.08 -10.69 -4.56
C VAL A 21 5.59 -9.25 -4.70
N ALA A 22 6.51 -8.81 -3.83
CA ALA A 22 7.14 -7.49 -3.94
C ALA A 22 7.79 -7.29 -5.32
N LYS A 23 8.62 -8.24 -5.79
CA LYS A 23 9.22 -8.18 -7.13
C LYS A 23 8.19 -8.18 -8.26
N TRP A 24 7.05 -8.83 -8.09
CA TRP A 24 5.98 -8.80 -9.08
C TRP A 24 5.29 -7.43 -9.10
N ILE A 25 5.02 -6.85 -7.94
CA ILE A 25 4.48 -5.49 -7.81
C ILE A 25 5.45 -4.45 -8.37
N ASP A 26 6.75 -4.57 -8.10
CA ASP A 26 7.78 -3.66 -8.62
C ASP A 26 7.79 -3.60 -10.16
N ARG A 27 7.36 -4.68 -10.84
CA ARG A 27 7.23 -4.70 -12.31
C ARG A 27 6.08 -3.84 -12.83
N LEU A 28 5.09 -3.49 -11.99
CA LEU A 28 4.04 -2.53 -12.36
C LEU A 28 4.62 -1.11 -12.54
N GLY A 29 5.73 -0.81 -11.87
CA GLY A 29 6.35 0.51 -11.89
C GLY A 29 5.46 1.60 -11.28
N THR A 30 5.60 2.82 -11.78
CA THR A 30 4.77 3.96 -11.36
C THR A 30 3.43 3.90 -12.09
N VAL A 31 2.35 3.76 -11.31
CA VAL A 31 0.98 3.73 -11.83
C VAL A 31 0.15 4.86 -11.21
N TRP A 32 -0.85 5.30 -11.95
CA TRP A 32 -1.88 6.20 -11.44
C TRP A 32 -3.06 5.39 -10.91
N VAL A 33 -3.60 5.80 -9.77
CA VAL A 33 -4.74 5.17 -9.12
C VAL A 33 -5.77 6.24 -8.76
N GLU A 34 -7.04 5.87 -8.85
CA GLU A 34 -8.16 6.66 -8.34
C GLU A 34 -8.73 5.98 -7.10
N GLY A 35 -9.17 6.78 -6.13
CA GLY A 35 -9.88 6.28 -4.97
C GLY A 35 -10.17 7.39 -3.97
N GLN A 36 -10.92 7.04 -2.93
CA GLN A 36 -11.32 7.96 -1.88
C GLN A 36 -10.38 7.83 -0.68
N LEU A 37 -9.89 8.96 -0.17
CA LEU A 37 -9.07 8.98 1.03
C LEU A 37 -9.98 8.80 2.26
N THR A 38 -9.96 7.63 2.88
CA THR A 38 -10.84 7.31 4.02
C THR A 38 -10.17 7.47 5.37
N GLU A 39 -8.84 7.44 5.41
CA GLU A 39 -8.05 7.73 6.62
C GLU A 39 -6.80 8.53 6.25
N LEU A 40 -6.47 9.53 7.07
CA LEU A 40 -5.29 10.38 6.93
C LEU A 40 -4.63 10.61 8.30
N LYS A 41 -3.62 9.79 8.62
CA LYS A 41 -2.91 9.83 9.90
C LYS A 41 -1.60 10.61 9.78
N VAL A 42 -1.70 11.92 10.01
CA VAL A 42 -0.55 12.82 10.12
C VAL A 42 -0.09 12.89 11.58
N ARG A 43 1.12 12.39 11.87
CA ARG A 43 1.71 12.48 13.21
C ARG A 43 2.66 13.69 13.28
N PRO A 44 2.63 14.52 14.33
CA PRO A 44 3.47 15.71 14.44
C PRO A 44 4.98 15.42 14.34
N ASP A 45 5.41 14.32 14.95
CA ASP A 45 6.83 13.95 15.06
C ASP A 45 7.32 13.00 13.95
N SER A 46 6.43 12.61 13.02
CA SER A 46 6.76 11.68 11.94
C SER A 46 6.95 12.41 10.62
N LYS A 47 8.02 12.05 9.90
CA LYS A 47 8.22 12.45 8.49
C LYS A 47 7.32 11.69 7.53
N THR A 48 6.76 10.57 7.96
CA THR A 48 5.89 9.71 7.15
C THR A 48 4.45 9.84 7.59
N VAL A 49 3.56 10.07 6.64
CA VAL A 49 2.11 10.04 6.82
C VAL A 49 1.60 8.68 6.36
N PHE A 50 0.65 8.13 7.11
CA PHE A 50 -0.05 6.90 6.75
C PHE A 50 -1.48 7.26 6.34
N MET A 51 -1.93 6.68 5.24
CA MET A 51 -3.25 6.98 4.67
C MET A 51 -3.87 5.72 4.08
N VAL A 52 -5.20 5.73 3.93
CA VAL A 52 -5.95 4.63 3.32
C VAL A 52 -6.78 5.17 2.17
N LEU A 53 -6.61 4.56 0.99
CA LEU A 53 -7.38 4.82 -0.22
C LEU A 53 -8.38 3.69 -0.43
N ARG A 54 -9.67 3.98 -0.56
CA ARG A 54 -10.75 3.01 -0.79
C ARG A 54 -11.31 3.15 -2.20
N ASP A 55 -11.66 2.01 -2.81
CA ASP A 55 -12.40 1.98 -4.06
C ASP A 55 -13.91 2.26 -3.80
N PRO A 56 -14.55 3.20 -4.49
CA PRO A 56 -15.97 3.51 -4.27
C PRO A 56 -16.93 2.45 -4.85
N ALA A 57 -16.48 1.64 -5.82
CA ALA A 57 -17.28 0.63 -6.50
C ALA A 57 -17.08 -0.79 -5.93
N ALA A 58 -15.99 -1.04 -5.20
CA ALA A 58 -15.66 -2.33 -4.61
C ALA A 58 -15.21 -2.21 -3.15
N ASP A 59 -15.40 -3.27 -2.36
CA ASP A 59 -14.89 -3.33 -0.98
C ASP A 59 -13.38 -3.63 -0.96
N MET A 60 -12.59 -2.66 -1.46
CA MET A 60 -11.14 -2.75 -1.60
C MET A 60 -10.48 -1.50 -1.02
N SER A 61 -9.31 -1.69 -0.42
CA SER A 61 -8.57 -0.60 0.23
C SER A 61 -7.07 -0.80 0.12
N LEU A 62 -6.34 0.30 -0.04
CA LEU A 62 -4.90 0.35 -0.13
C LEU A 62 -4.34 1.26 0.96
N THR A 63 -3.43 0.72 1.76
CA THR A 63 -2.66 1.52 2.72
C THR A 63 -1.46 2.13 2.02
N LEU A 64 -1.33 3.45 2.13
CA LEU A 64 -0.31 4.24 1.47
C LEU A 64 0.55 4.97 2.52
N THR A 65 1.80 5.22 2.15
CA THR A 65 2.69 6.09 2.92
C THR A 65 3.30 7.14 2.02
N CYS A 66 3.45 8.36 2.53
CA CYS A 66 4.15 9.42 1.82
C CYS A 66 4.87 10.35 2.79
N PRO A 67 5.85 11.14 2.31
CA PRO A 67 6.44 12.21 3.10
C PRO A 67 5.39 13.23 3.55
N ARG A 68 5.51 13.71 4.78
CA ARG A 68 4.60 14.71 5.36
C ARG A 68 4.49 15.97 4.51
N ASP A 69 5.58 16.39 3.90
CA ASP A 69 5.60 17.61 3.09
C ASP A 69 4.73 17.49 1.82
N LEU A 70 4.54 16.27 1.29
CA LEU A 70 3.65 16.04 0.15
C LEU A 70 2.19 16.34 0.51
N VAL A 71 1.77 15.97 1.72
CA VAL A 71 0.42 16.28 2.23
C VAL A 71 0.27 17.76 2.57
N ARG A 72 1.30 18.38 3.17
CA ARG A 72 1.26 19.80 3.56
C ARG A 72 1.26 20.75 2.37
N ASN A 73 1.95 20.37 1.30
CA ASN A 73 2.10 21.18 0.09
C ASN A 73 1.10 20.78 -1.01
N ALA A 74 0.13 19.90 -0.70
CA ALA A 74 -0.88 19.50 -1.65
C ALA A 74 -1.66 20.74 -2.15
N PRO A 75 -1.94 20.84 -3.46
CA PRO A 75 -2.63 22.00 -4.05
C PRO A 75 -4.06 22.15 -3.52
N VAL A 76 -4.64 21.07 -3.00
CA VAL A 76 -5.94 21.03 -2.35
C VAL A 76 -5.77 20.43 -0.96
N LYS A 77 -6.50 20.97 0.01
CA LYS A 77 -6.52 20.43 1.37
C LYS A 77 -7.06 19.00 1.34
N LEU A 78 -6.19 18.04 1.64
CA LEU A 78 -6.59 16.64 1.76
C LEU A 78 -7.40 16.46 3.05
N THR A 79 -8.59 15.91 2.92
CA THR A 79 -9.51 15.58 4.02
C THR A 79 -9.98 14.15 3.87
N GLU A 80 -10.31 13.50 4.98
CA GLU A 80 -10.99 12.21 4.95
C GLU A 80 -12.38 12.39 4.34
N ALA A 81 -12.71 11.55 3.36
CA ALA A 81 -14.06 11.49 2.81
C ALA A 81 -15.01 10.91 3.88
N PRO A 82 -16.27 11.39 3.95
CA PRO A 82 -17.27 10.75 4.80
C PRO A 82 -17.42 9.27 4.39
N ARG A 83 -17.55 8.39 5.39
CA ARG A 83 -17.74 6.96 5.21
C ARG A 83 -19.00 6.62 4.41
#